data_AF-A0A538Q572-F1
#
_entry.id   AF-A0A538Q572-F1
#
_cell.length_a   1.000
_cell.length_b   1.000
_cell.length_c   1.000
_cell.angle_alpha   90.00
_cell.angle_beta   90.00
_cell.angle_gamma   90.00
#
_symmetry.space_group_name_H-M   'P 1'
#
loop_
_entity.id
_entity.type
_entity.pdbx_description
1 polymer ?
#
loop_
_entity_poly.entity_id
_entity_poly.type
_entity_poly.pdbx_seq_one_letter_code
_entity_poly.pdbx_strand_id
1 'polypeptide(L)'
;MAVFRRGSALLASLLALLPLMIAPPAHAQQPGMCRVVDVDFTAGGIAATAMNPELDLQIVAWLEKPSGEFVDTIYITQQTGRYGIGNRPGRFDFNAGPNWPYGRRVTVFPVWANRHGLHFPQIAFRNGDDSNLSHPADQSSREIHFCRPLQKTDVQWDTATCASAVFTDKGLFSSDMTIPLSGYPPRADVIPTAGMDSPSVEMYKTMNQFDAVSQATPRLGAAAEISWPIPTDLPTGDYVLFMEVALEQDFNGTYNPTRFKPPTNPEIPWSDYGVAYRGLPSVIYRVPFTISNTETIATGGDTYVGYGDPGPASDPGTGRTPVYYAPDGRIRPPDTTITTGVPGTGAERLQMTSRDGQTFRIRVDARPGPDYIPPAAPGVMAVDEAQASDVTLTFVAPGDDDMIGRVKGYDVRYLVGDTPIDDASFALANEAKFAGTIVSAGELQTITLHDLLPETQYSFAVRAFDDCHNTSTITRATFTTAPRKIGQVDACFVATAAYGSLLANVVEMLRRFRDRMLKRSVLGELAVETYYTFGPALAGVIGESDLLRSTARDALAPVVRWVRVVH
;
A
#
# COMPACT_ATOMS: atom_id res chain seq x y z
N MET A 1 50.19 60.12 45.96
CA MET A 1 50.36 60.13 44.49
C MET A 1 50.47 58.67 44.04
N ALA A 2 49.37 58.06 43.60
CA ALA A 2 48.96 57.91 42.19
C ALA A 2 49.62 56.67 41.53
N VAL A 3 48.95 55.51 41.57
CA VAL A 3 48.28 54.76 40.46
C VAL A 3 49.19 53.75 39.74
N PHE A 4 48.87 52.44 39.77
CA PHE A 4 48.47 51.58 38.62
C PHE A 4 48.53 50.07 38.90
N ARG A 5 47.64 49.36 38.17
CA ARG A 5 47.16 47.97 38.27
C ARG A 5 48.23 46.87 38.09
N ARG A 6 47.97 45.72 38.72
CA ARG A 6 48.63 44.42 38.49
C ARG A 6 48.01 43.68 37.29
N GLY A 7 48.87 43.11 36.44
CA GLY A 7 48.52 42.17 35.38
C GLY A 7 49.39 40.90 35.47
N SER A 8 48.69 39.77 35.47
CA SER A 8 48.99 38.48 34.83
C SER A 8 50.30 37.74 35.15
N ALA A 9 50.13 36.59 35.83
CA ALA A 9 51.09 35.50 35.93
C ALA A 9 50.70 34.36 34.96
N LEU A 10 51.68 33.74 34.31
CA LEU A 10 51.50 32.64 33.36
C LEU A 10 52.65 31.62 33.54
N LEU A 11 52.29 30.34 33.46
CA LEU A 11 53.09 29.10 33.39
C LEU A 11 53.79 28.66 34.69
N ALA A 12 53.82 27.38 35.10
CA ALA A 12 53.62 26.12 34.38
C ALA A 12 53.15 25.00 35.34
N SER A 13 52.41 24.01 34.85
CA SER A 13 52.32 22.67 35.46
C SER A 13 51.98 21.64 34.39
N LEU A 14 52.92 20.73 34.16
CA LEU A 14 52.78 19.51 33.35
C LEU A 14 51.84 18.53 34.07
N LEU A 15 50.87 17.97 33.34
CA LEU A 15 50.21 16.71 33.70
C LEU A 15 50.17 15.80 32.46
N ALA A 16 50.64 14.57 32.66
CA ALA A 16 50.74 13.53 31.65
C ALA A 16 49.35 13.07 31.20
N LEU A 17 49.09 13.17 29.89
CA LEU A 17 47.97 12.52 29.22
C LEU A 17 48.41 11.12 28.77
N LEU A 18 47.84 10.07 29.39
CA LEU A 18 47.80 8.75 28.78
C LEU A 18 46.86 8.79 27.57
N PRO A 19 47.26 8.30 26.38
CA PRO A 19 46.33 8.15 25.29
C PRO A 19 45.37 6.99 25.64
N LEU A 20 44.11 7.34 25.86
CA LEU A 20 43.01 6.39 25.85
C LEU A 20 42.99 5.79 24.43
N MET A 21 43.47 4.55 24.26
CA MET A 21 43.27 3.81 23.03
C MET A 21 41.77 3.49 22.93
N ILE A 22 41.02 4.39 22.31
CA ILE A 22 39.70 4.08 21.78
C ILE A 22 39.96 3.08 20.67
N ALA A 23 39.67 1.80 20.92
CA ALA A 23 39.63 0.83 19.86
C ALA A 23 38.63 1.36 18.83
N PRO A 24 38.98 1.44 17.52
CA PRO A 24 37.99 1.76 16.52
C PRO A 24 36.83 0.77 16.67
N PRO A 25 35.56 1.19 16.54
CA PRO A 25 34.45 0.25 16.47
C PRO A 25 34.82 -0.80 15.43
N ALA A 26 34.62 -2.08 15.72
CA ALA A 26 35.01 -3.20 14.87
C ALA A 26 34.33 -3.11 13.49
N HIS A 27 34.85 -2.27 12.61
CA HIS A 27 34.49 -2.13 11.22
C HIS A 27 35.42 -3.06 10.46
N ALA A 28 35.01 -4.32 10.42
CA ALA A 28 35.44 -5.21 9.38
C ALA A 28 34.16 -5.80 8.79
N GLN A 29 33.48 -5.00 7.97
CA GLN A 29 32.64 -5.57 6.93
C GLN A 29 33.58 -6.44 6.09
N GLN A 30 33.45 -7.76 6.19
CA GLN A 30 34.17 -8.63 5.29
C GLN A 30 33.65 -8.29 3.88
N PRO A 31 34.54 -7.97 2.92
CA PRO A 31 34.12 -7.78 1.53
C PRO A 31 33.21 -8.93 1.12
N GLY A 32 32.09 -8.64 0.44
CA GLY A 32 31.09 -9.62 -0.02
C GLY A 32 30.48 -10.55 1.03
N MET A 33 30.39 -10.12 2.29
CA MET A 33 29.35 -10.65 3.17
C MET A 33 28.20 -9.65 3.22
N CYS A 34 27.05 -10.04 2.68
CA CYS A 34 25.80 -9.37 2.96
C CYS A 34 25.29 -9.83 4.33
N ARG A 35 24.44 -9.03 4.96
CA ARG A 35 23.66 -9.50 6.10
C ARG A 35 22.21 -9.23 5.83
N VAL A 36 21.35 -10.14 6.26
CA VAL A 36 19.91 -10.06 6.06
C VAL A 36 19.23 -10.24 7.40
N VAL A 37 18.19 -9.45 7.64
CA VAL A 37 17.25 -9.66 8.74
C VAL A 37 15.96 -10.21 8.13
N ASP A 38 15.67 -11.46 8.42
CA ASP A 38 14.40 -12.09 8.08
C ASP A 38 13.46 -12.01 9.29
N VAL A 39 12.21 -11.57 9.06
CA VAL A 39 11.18 -11.40 10.09
C VAL A 39 9.98 -12.27 9.76
N ASP A 40 9.79 -13.31 10.58
CA ASP A 40 8.71 -14.28 10.47
C ASP A 40 7.54 -13.91 11.38
N PHE A 41 6.32 -13.97 10.84
CA PHE A 41 5.08 -13.82 11.61
C PHE A 41 3.89 -14.47 10.88
N THR A 42 2.73 -14.52 11.53
CA THR A 42 1.48 -15.03 10.91
C THR A 42 0.34 -14.08 11.23
N ALA A 43 -0.32 -13.53 10.21
CA ALA A 43 -1.41 -12.57 10.38
C ALA A 43 -2.68 -13.27 10.88
N GLY A 44 -3.32 -12.74 11.94
CA GLY A 44 -4.56 -13.25 12.52
C GLY A 44 -5.81 -12.69 11.83
N GLY A 45 -5.96 -11.36 11.85
CA GLY A 45 -7.05 -10.60 11.21
C GLY A 45 -8.48 -11.11 11.49
N ILE A 46 -9.46 -10.58 10.74
CA ILE A 46 -10.84 -11.10 10.77
C ILE A 46 -11.16 -11.61 9.37
N ALA A 47 -11.32 -12.93 9.24
CA ALA A 47 -11.66 -13.59 7.98
C ALA A 47 -13.05 -13.18 7.47
N ALA A 48 -13.24 -13.24 6.15
CA ALA A 48 -14.54 -13.00 5.54
C ALA A 48 -15.63 -13.93 6.08
N THR A 49 -16.85 -13.43 6.17
CA THR A 49 -18.06 -14.20 6.45
C THR A 49 -19.08 -14.00 5.34
N ALA A 50 -20.20 -14.73 5.38
CA ALA A 50 -21.28 -14.53 4.41
C ALA A 50 -21.88 -13.12 4.42
N MET A 51 -21.69 -12.36 5.51
CA MET A 51 -22.29 -11.03 5.70
C MET A 51 -21.26 -9.88 5.76
N ASN A 52 -19.98 -10.17 5.97
CA ASN A 52 -18.93 -9.18 6.12
C ASN A 52 -17.67 -9.57 5.32
N PRO A 53 -17.01 -8.60 4.66
CA PRO A 53 -15.75 -8.86 3.97
C PRO A 53 -14.62 -9.22 4.96
N GLU A 54 -13.52 -9.76 4.42
CA GLU A 54 -12.27 -9.92 5.15
C GLU A 54 -11.75 -8.54 5.59
N LEU A 55 -11.23 -8.46 6.81
CA LEU A 55 -10.59 -7.27 7.35
C LEU A 55 -9.10 -7.55 7.52
N ASP A 56 -8.34 -7.04 6.56
CA ASP A 56 -6.90 -7.12 6.53
C ASP A 56 -6.25 -6.27 7.62
N LEU A 57 -5.13 -6.76 8.14
CA LEU A 57 -4.30 -5.99 9.05
C LEU A 57 -3.55 -4.89 8.29
N GLN A 58 -3.34 -3.78 8.98
CA GLN A 58 -2.28 -2.85 8.65
C GLN A 58 -1.10 -3.16 9.57
N ILE A 59 0.09 -3.29 8.99
CA ILE A 59 1.31 -3.67 9.70
C ILE A 59 2.46 -2.76 9.28
N VAL A 60 3.22 -2.28 10.25
CA VAL A 60 4.50 -1.61 10.01
C VAL A 60 5.56 -2.19 10.93
N ALA A 61 6.77 -2.40 10.42
CA ALA A 61 7.91 -2.89 11.18
C ALA A 61 9.11 -1.95 11.00
N TRP A 62 9.76 -1.63 12.12
CA TRP A 62 10.94 -0.75 12.13
C TRP A 62 11.96 -1.21 13.16
N LEU A 63 13.19 -0.73 12.97
CA LEU A 63 14.32 -1.02 13.82
C LEU A 63 14.69 0.20 14.66
N GLU A 64 15.06 -0.04 15.92
CA GLU A 64 15.70 0.93 16.80
C GLU A 64 16.98 0.34 17.41
N LYS A 65 17.92 1.20 17.77
CA LYS A 65 19.01 0.82 18.69
C LYS A 65 18.46 0.63 20.10
N PRO A 66 19.16 -0.10 21.01
CA PRO A 66 18.75 -0.22 22.41
C PRO A 66 18.61 1.11 23.15
N SER A 67 19.28 2.17 22.67
CA SER A 67 19.15 3.54 23.15
C SER A 67 17.80 4.20 22.81
N GLY A 68 16.99 3.58 21.94
CA GLY A 68 15.72 4.13 21.41
C GLY A 68 15.90 5.01 20.16
N GLU A 69 17.11 5.06 19.59
CA GLU A 69 17.37 5.76 18.33
C GLU A 69 16.78 4.97 17.16
N PHE A 70 15.95 5.62 16.33
CA PHE A 70 15.40 5.03 15.12
C PHE A 70 16.51 4.68 14.11
N VAL A 71 16.40 3.50 13.50
CA VAL A 71 17.35 3.02 12.48
C VAL A 71 16.69 3.07 11.11
N ASP A 72 15.66 2.26 10.87
CA ASP A 72 14.98 2.22 9.58
C ASP A 72 13.57 1.59 9.67
N THR A 73 12.70 1.92 8.71
CA THR A 73 11.44 1.20 8.49
C THR A 73 11.70 0.10 7.46
N ILE A 74 11.60 -1.15 7.89
CA ILE A 74 11.97 -2.29 7.04
C ILE A 74 10.77 -2.87 6.27
N TYR A 75 9.55 -2.53 6.71
CA TYR A 75 8.31 -3.00 6.09
C TYR A 75 7.13 -2.12 6.47
N ILE A 76 6.25 -1.87 5.51
CA ILE A 76 4.93 -1.28 5.76
C ILE A 76 3.89 -1.86 4.80
N THR A 77 2.67 -2.07 5.28
CA THR A 77 1.56 -2.46 4.40
C THR A 77 1.27 -1.37 3.37
N GLN A 78 1.08 -1.79 2.12
CA GLN A 78 0.97 -0.90 0.96
C GLN A 78 -0.20 0.06 1.06
N GLN A 79 -1.27 -0.27 1.77
CA GLN A 79 -2.37 0.68 2.01
C GLN A 79 -1.86 1.93 2.72
N THR A 80 -1.02 1.79 3.75
CA THR A 80 -0.44 2.92 4.46
C THR A 80 0.75 3.52 3.72
N GLY A 81 1.71 2.68 3.31
CA GLY A 81 2.95 3.15 2.71
C GLY A 81 2.76 3.69 1.29
N ARG A 82 2.24 2.89 0.36
CA ARG A 82 2.07 3.26 -1.07
C ARG A 82 0.80 4.08 -1.32
N TYR A 83 -0.33 3.59 -0.85
CA TYR A 83 -1.65 4.18 -1.12
C TYR A 83 -2.00 5.33 -0.18
N GLY A 84 -1.13 5.63 0.80
CA GLY A 84 -1.20 6.84 1.61
C GLY A 84 -2.47 6.97 2.45
N ILE A 85 -3.06 5.87 2.95
CA ILE A 85 -4.32 5.96 3.72
C ILE A 85 -4.20 6.88 4.94
N GLY A 86 -2.99 7.04 5.51
CA GLY A 86 -2.70 7.91 6.64
C GLY A 86 -2.67 9.41 6.30
N ASN A 87 -2.46 9.80 5.03
CA ASN A 87 -2.40 11.19 4.58
C ASN A 87 -3.12 11.37 3.24
N ARG A 88 -4.43 11.60 3.31
CA ARG A 88 -5.31 11.87 2.17
C ARG A 88 -6.40 12.88 2.56
N PRO A 89 -7.15 13.44 1.60
CA PRO A 89 -8.22 14.39 1.88
C PRO A 89 -9.29 13.83 2.82
N GLY A 90 -9.94 14.74 3.57
CA GLY A 90 -11.06 14.41 4.45
C GLY A 90 -10.66 14.04 5.88
N ARG A 91 -11.60 14.27 6.81
CA ARG A 91 -11.40 14.08 8.25
C ARG A 91 -11.03 12.65 8.63
N PHE A 92 -10.29 12.53 9.73
CA PHE A 92 -9.82 11.23 10.18
C PHE A 92 -10.89 10.31 10.76
N ASP A 93 -12.03 10.86 11.16
CA ASP A 93 -13.13 10.15 11.77
C ASP A 93 -14.19 9.66 10.77
N PHE A 94 -14.00 9.93 9.48
CA PHE A 94 -14.86 9.43 8.41
C PHE A 94 -15.04 7.93 8.49
N ASN A 95 -16.25 7.48 8.14
CA ASN A 95 -16.58 6.06 8.03
C ASN A 95 -15.60 5.29 7.12
N ALA A 96 -15.58 3.98 7.32
CA ALA A 96 -14.78 3.02 6.62
C ALA A 96 -15.63 2.15 5.69
N GLY A 97 -14.93 1.52 4.76
CA GLY A 97 -15.42 0.50 3.87
C GLY A 97 -14.28 0.00 2.99
N PRO A 98 -14.51 -1.07 2.20
CA PRO A 98 -13.50 -1.61 1.29
C PRO A 98 -12.93 -0.51 0.39
N ASN A 99 -11.62 -0.29 0.47
CA ASN A 99 -10.89 0.75 -0.26
C ASN A 99 -11.59 2.12 -0.28
N TRP A 100 -12.18 2.54 0.84
CA TRP A 100 -12.87 3.82 0.93
C TRP A 100 -11.92 4.98 0.59
N PRO A 101 -12.31 5.99 -0.22
CA PRO A 101 -11.35 6.89 -0.87
C PRO A 101 -10.89 8.05 -0.01
N TYR A 102 -11.71 8.47 0.95
CA TYR A 102 -11.47 9.68 1.73
C TYR A 102 -11.40 9.41 3.23
N GLY A 103 -10.94 10.40 3.96
CA GLY A 103 -10.74 10.32 5.39
C GLY A 103 -9.39 9.70 5.70
N ARG A 104 -8.48 10.52 6.21
CA ARG A 104 -7.14 10.11 6.62
C ARG A 104 -7.14 9.14 7.80
N ARG A 105 -6.29 8.13 7.77
CA ARG A 105 -6.18 7.10 8.82
C ARG A 105 -5.01 7.40 9.74
N VAL A 106 -5.02 8.57 10.39
CA VAL A 106 -3.91 8.99 11.28
C VAL A 106 -3.74 8.07 12.50
N THR A 107 -4.72 7.23 12.78
CA THR A 107 -4.77 6.29 13.90
C THR A 107 -4.31 4.88 13.51
N VAL A 108 -3.85 4.66 12.27
CA VAL A 108 -3.39 3.34 11.83
C VAL A 108 -2.10 2.91 12.54
N PHE A 109 -1.08 3.79 12.57
CA PHE A 109 0.21 3.56 13.24
C PHE A 109 0.63 4.78 14.07
N PRO A 110 -0.13 5.14 15.12
CA PRO A 110 0.13 6.32 15.94
C PRO A 110 1.53 6.35 16.58
N VAL A 111 2.16 5.19 16.83
CA VAL A 111 3.52 5.13 17.37
C VAL A 111 4.55 5.35 16.27
N TRP A 112 4.58 4.48 15.25
CA TRP A 112 5.57 4.55 14.17
C TRP A 112 5.59 5.91 13.46
N ALA A 113 4.42 6.51 13.21
CA ALA A 113 4.32 7.81 12.54
C ALA A 113 5.02 8.97 13.29
N ASN A 114 5.36 8.77 14.56
CA ASN A 114 6.10 9.72 15.40
C ASN A 114 7.53 9.25 15.72
N ARG A 115 7.99 8.13 15.15
CA ARG A 115 9.31 7.53 15.45
C ARG A 115 10.36 7.77 14.37
N HIS A 116 9.97 7.70 13.10
CA HIS A 116 10.90 7.78 11.96
C HIS A 116 11.47 9.19 11.69
N GLY A 117 10.86 10.23 12.26
CA GLY A 117 11.36 11.61 12.18
C GLY A 117 11.06 12.35 10.87
N LEU A 118 10.40 11.72 9.89
CA LEU A 118 9.91 12.37 8.69
C LEU A 118 8.55 13.04 8.95
N HIS A 119 8.33 14.17 8.27
CA HIS A 119 7.07 14.88 8.33
C HIS A 119 6.67 15.35 6.93
N PHE A 120 5.38 15.25 6.64
CA PHE A 120 4.79 15.54 5.34
C PHE A 120 3.73 16.63 5.48
N PRO A 121 3.54 17.49 4.46
CA PRO A 121 2.40 18.39 4.43
C PRO A 121 1.09 17.59 4.51
N GLN A 122 0.14 18.09 5.29
CA GLN A 122 -1.19 17.49 5.38
C GLN A 122 -1.93 17.67 4.06
N ILE A 123 -2.51 16.60 3.53
CA ILE A 123 -3.36 16.66 2.35
C ILE A 123 -4.80 16.99 2.74
N ALA A 124 -5.35 18.06 2.15
CA ALA A 124 -6.73 18.51 2.31
C ALA A 124 -7.47 18.48 0.96
N PHE A 125 -8.81 18.51 0.99
CA PHE A 125 -9.58 18.75 -0.24
C PHE A 125 -9.22 20.09 -0.85
N ARG A 126 -9.34 20.18 -2.18
CA ARG A 126 -8.94 21.38 -2.93
C ARG A 126 -9.74 22.63 -2.59
N ASN A 127 -10.99 22.46 -2.16
CA ASN A 127 -11.86 23.55 -1.72
C ASN A 127 -11.65 23.93 -0.23
N GLY A 128 -10.76 23.23 0.49
CA GLY A 128 -10.50 23.44 1.92
C GLY A 128 -11.54 22.86 2.87
N ASP A 129 -12.57 22.16 2.39
CA ASP A 129 -13.64 21.59 3.21
C ASP A 129 -13.50 20.07 3.40
N ASP A 130 -12.65 19.69 4.36
CA ASP A 130 -12.43 18.31 4.81
C ASP A 130 -13.62 17.61 5.46
N SER A 131 -14.76 18.30 5.65
CA SER A 131 -15.99 17.68 6.16
C SER A 131 -16.90 17.11 5.07
N ASN A 132 -16.53 17.28 3.80
CA ASN A 132 -17.30 16.76 2.67
C ASN A 132 -16.98 15.28 2.36
N LEU A 133 -17.96 14.52 1.89
CA LEU A 133 -17.80 13.11 1.50
C LEU A 133 -17.07 12.94 0.17
N SER A 134 -17.15 13.94 -0.72
CA SER A 134 -16.43 13.98 -2.00
C SER A 134 -16.40 15.40 -2.55
N HIS A 135 -15.44 15.65 -3.42
CA HIS A 135 -15.44 16.81 -4.30
C HIS A 135 -16.38 16.61 -5.50
N PRO A 136 -16.92 17.69 -6.14
CA PRO A 136 -17.57 17.62 -7.44
C PRO A 136 -16.81 16.81 -8.49
N ALA A 137 -17.55 16.02 -9.28
CA ALA A 137 -16.99 15.09 -10.27
C ALA A 137 -16.24 15.78 -11.42
N ASP A 138 -16.63 17.01 -11.77
CA ASP A 138 -15.99 17.85 -12.78
C ASP A 138 -14.65 18.44 -12.33
N GLN A 139 -14.29 18.26 -11.07
CA GLN A 139 -13.03 18.68 -10.46
C GLN A 139 -12.26 17.50 -9.86
N SER A 140 -12.62 16.29 -10.27
CA SER A 140 -12.06 15.02 -9.79
C SER A 140 -11.51 14.22 -10.96
N SER A 141 -10.36 13.59 -10.77
CA SER A 141 -9.76 12.69 -11.77
C SER A 141 -10.09 11.23 -11.46
N ARG A 142 -9.89 10.34 -12.45
CA ARG A 142 -10.17 8.91 -12.30
C ARG A 142 -9.40 8.34 -11.11
N GLU A 143 -10.06 7.51 -10.32
CA GLU A 143 -9.45 6.73 -9.25
C GLU A 143 -9.09 5.33 -9.74
N ILE A 144 -7.91 4.87 -9.34
CA ILE A 144 -7.31 3.60 -9.80
C ILE A 144 -7.18 2.57 -8.67
N HIS A 145 -7.26 3.00 -7.40
CA HIS A 145 -7.10 2.11 -6.25
C HIS A 145 -8.29 2.16 -5.30
N PHE A 146 -8.74 3.36 -4.95
CA PHE A 146 -9.86 3.52 -4.03
C PHE A 146 -11.23 3.36 -4.72
N CYS A 147 -12.21 2.81 -4.02
CA CYS A 147 -13.56 2.67 -4.55
C CYS A 147 -14.44 3.88 -4.15
N ARG A 148 -15.66 3.98 -4.69
CA ARG A 148 -16.64 4.98 -4.22
C ARG A 148 -17.05 4.71 -2.76
N PRO A 149 -17.44 5.74 -1.99
CA PRO A 149 -18.19 5.55 -0.75
C PRO A 149 -19.41 4.64 -0.97
N LEU A 150 -19.51 3.61 -0.14
CA LEU A 150 -20.60 2.62 -0.14
C LEU A 150 -21.85 3.16 0.54
N GLN A 151 -23.01 3.08 -0.10
CA GLN A 151 -24.28 3.12 0.63
C GLN A 151 -24.60 1.73 1.20
N LYS A 152 -25.29 1.66 2.35
CA LYS A 152 -25.69 0.38 2.97
C LYS A 152 -26.63 -0.45 2.11
N THR A 153 -27.34 0.19 1.19
CA THR A 153 -28.24 -0.44 0.20
C THR A 153 -27.52 -0.87 -1.07
N ASP A 154 -26.24 -0.47 -1.26
CA ASP A 154 -25.45 -0.91 -2.41
C ASP A 154 -25.11 -2.40 -2.31
N VAL A 155 -25.06 -3.06 -3.47
CA VAL A 155 -24.58 -4.43 -3.57
C VAL A 155 -23.08 -4.46 -3.23
N GLN A 156 -22.73 -5.06 -2.09
CA GLN A 156 -21.37 -5.05 -1.51
C GLN A 156 -20.25 -5.48 -2.48
N TRP A 157 -20.56 -6.28 -3.51
CA TRP A 157 -19.57 -6.73 -4.48
C TRP A 157 -19.02 -5.59 -5.36
N ASP A 158 -19.82 -4.58 -5.73
CA ASP A 158 -19.39 -3.47 -6.59
C ASP A 158 -18.22 -2.71 -5.95
N THR A 159 -18.27 -2.57 -4.62
CA THR A 159 -17.34 -1.73 -3.88
C THR A 159 -16.25 -2.51 -3.18
N ALA A 160 -16.39 -3.82 -2.98
CA ALA A 160 -15.25 -4.68 -2.67
C ALA A 160 -14.31 -4.87 -3.87
N THR A 161 -14.84 -4.74 -5.09
CA THR A 161 -14.09 -4.95 -6.35
C THR A 161 -13.74 -3.66 -7.09
N CYS A 162 -14.15 -2.49 -6.58
CA CYS A 162 -14.10 -1.20 -7.28
C CYS A 162 -14.62 -1.26 -8.74
N ALA A 163 -15.65 -2.06 -9.01
CA ALA A 163 -16.10 -2.35 -10.37
C ALA A 163 -16.62 -1.12 -11.11
N SER A 164 -17.30 -0.23 -10.39
CA SER A 164 -17.65 1.09 -10.90
C SER A 164 -16.43 2.00 -10.89
N ALA A 165 -16.07 2.55 -12.05
CA ALA A 165 -15.06 3.61 -12.12
C ALA A 165 -15.56 4.84 -11.35
N VAL A 166 -14.67 5.47 -10.58
CA VAL A 166 -15.00 6.62 -9.75
C VAL A 166 -14.00 7.74 -9.99
N PHE A 167 -14.44 8.96 -9.70
CA PHE A 167 -13.63 10.16 -9.81
C PHE A 167 -13.48 10.74 -8.42
N THR A 168 -12.24 10.91 -7.98
CA THR A 168 -11.93 11.40 -6.63
C THR A 168 -10.97 12.56 -6.67
N ASP A 169 -11.10 13.48 -5.71
CA ASP A 169 -10.12 14.53 -5.47
C ASP A 169 -8.86 13.92 -4.84
N LYS A 170 -7.71 14.16 -5.49
CA LYS A 170 -6.41 13.73 -4.98
C LYS A 170 -5.88 14.65 -3.89
N GLY A 171 -6.49 15.83 -3.73
CA GLY A 171 -6.17 16.82 -2.73
C GLY A 171 -5.07 17.79 -3.14
N LEU A 172 -4.71 18.64 -2.19
CA LEU A 172 -3.56 19.54 -2.25
C LEU A 172 -2.83 19.58 -0.91
N PHE A 173 -1.58 20.04 -0.92
CA PHE A 173 -0.89 20.37 0.32
C PHE A 173 -1.57 21.55 0.99
N SER A 174 -2.05 21.36 2.22
CA SER A 174 -2.71 22.42 2.97
C SER A 174 -1.80 23.65 3.08
N SER A 175 -2.34 24.81 2.75
CA SER A 175 -1.67 26.10 2.95
C SER A 175 -1.86 26.67 4.37
N ASP A 176 -2.73 26.05 5.17
CA ASP A 176 -3.00 26.47 6.55
C ASP A 176 -1.91 25.90 7.48
N MET A 177 -1.00 26.78 7.89
CA MET A 177 0.12 26.46 8.78
C MET A 177 -0.31 26.12 10.22
N THR A 178 -1.59 26.27 10.57
CA THR A 178 -2.12 25.84 11.88
C THR A 178 -2.41 24.34 11.92
N ILE A 179 -2.49 23.69 10.75
CA ILE A 179 -2.70 22.24 10.65
C ILE A 179 -1.36 21.52 10.89
N PRO A 180 -1.32 20.51 11.78
CA PRO A 180 -0.10 19.77 12.05
C PRO A 180 0.40 19.03 10.79
N LEU A 181 1.72 18.87 10.69
CA LEU A 181 2.31 18.01 9.67
C LEU A 181 1.89 16.55 9.90
N SER A 182 1.74 15.81 8.81
CA SER A 182 1.44 14.39 8.82
C SER A 182 2.71 13.58 9.07
N GLY A 183 2.65 12.60 9.96
CA GLY A 183 3.67 11.55 10.08
C GLY A 183 3.55 10.44 9.02
N TYR A 184 2.53 10.51 8.16
CA TYR A 184 2.28 9.55 7.08
C TYR A 184 2.60 10.15 5.72
N PRO A 185 3.21 9.36 4.81
CA PRO A 185 3.52 9.83 3.47
C PRO A 185 2.25 10.07 2.65
N PRO A 186 2.29 10.98 1.67
CA PRO A 186 1.27 11.05 0.65
C PRO A 186 1.32 9.82 -0.28
N ARG A 187 0.24 9.61 -1.03
CA ARG A 187 0.09 8.48 -1.95
C ARG A 187 1.10 8.51 -3.12
N ALA A 188 1.77 7.40 -3.38
CA ALA A 188 2.87 7.32 -4.35
C ALA A 188 2.49 6.87 -5.78
N ASP A 189 1.36 6.18 -5.96
CA ASP A 189 0.95 5.58 -7.24
C ASP A 189 0.08 6.49 -8.12
N VAL A 190 -0.22 7.72 -7.67
CA VAL A 190 -1.08 8.65 -8.43
C VAL A 190 -0.31 9.24 -9.60
N ILE A 191 -0.88 9.11 -10.81
CA ILE A 191 -0.47 9.86 -11.99
C ILE A 191 -1.40 11.07 -12.12
N PRO A 192 -0.88 12.31 -12.02
CA PRO A 192 -1.71 13.50 -12.07
C PRO A 192 -2.32 13.70 -13.47
N THR A 193 -3.58 14.11 -13.50
CA THR A 193 -4.28 14.52 -14.72
C THR A 193 -4.18 16.03 -14.89
N ALA A 194 -3.43 16.46 -15.92
CA ALA A 194 -3.21 17.88 -16.20
C ALA A 194 -4.53 18.67 -16.32
N GLY A 195 -4.60 19.83 -15.65
CA GLY A 195 -5.79 20.68 -15.63
C GLY A 195 -6.92 20.21 -14.70
N MET A 196 -6.86 18.98 -14.18
CA MET A 196 -7.80 18.48 -13.17
C MET A 196 -7.16 18.37 -11.80
N ASP A 197 -6.01 17.71 -11.67
CA ASP A 197 -5.37 17.49 -10.36
C ASP A 197 -4.50 18.68 -9.93
N SER A 198 -4.31 18.83 -8.61
CA SER A 198 -3.42 19.86 -8.05
C SER A 198 -1.95 19.60 -8.44
N PRO A 199 -1.13 20.63 -8.69
CA PRO A 199 0.32 20.47 -8.85
C PRO A 199 1.01 19.79 -7.67
N SER A 200 0.41 19.81 -6.47
CA SER A 200 0.94 19.07 -5.31
C SER A 200 1.08 17.56 -5.58
N VAL A 201 0.21 16.99 -6.41
CA VAL A 201 0.18 15.54 -6.70
C VAL A 201 1.48 15.09 -7.39
N GLU A 202 2.09 15.95 -8.20
CA GLU A 202 3.38 15.68 -8.85
C GLU A 202 4.51 15.39 -7.84
N MET A 203 4.41 15.95 -6.64
CA MET A 203 5.42 15.78 -5.59
C MET A 203 5.19 14.53 -4.73
N TYR A 204 3.97 14.00 -4.66
CA TYR A 204 3.59 12.99 -3.65
C TYR A 204 4.53 11.80 -3.65
N LYS A 205 4.78 11.27 -4.84
CA LYS A 205 5.67 10.13 -5.00
C LYS A 205 7.11 10.41 -4.57
N THR A 206 7.68 11.53 -5.00
CA THR A 206 9.07 11.88 -4.67
C THR A 206 9.28 12.12 -3.17
N MET A 207 8.23 12.47 -2.43
CA MET A 207 8.28 12.64 -0.98
C MET A 207 8.18 11.31 -0.24
N ASN A 208 7.54 10.29 -0.83
CA ASN A 208 7.24 9.05 -0.15
C ASN A 208 8.41 8.06 -0.18
N GLN A 209 9.28 8.16 0.82
CA GLN A 209 10.42 7.24 0.98
C GLN A 209 10.00 5.82 1.38
N PHE A 210 8.79 5.64 1.92
CA PHE A 210 8.30 4.34 2.39
C PHE A 210 7.73 3.47 1.26
N ASP A 211 7.58 4.01 0.05
CA ASP A 211 7.07 3.27 -1.09
C ASP A 211 7.94 2.05 -1.43
N ALA A 212 9.27 2.16 -1.24
CA ALA A 212 10.23 1.09 -1.51
C ALA A 212 10.07 -0.13 -0.57
N VAL A 213 9.62 0.10 0.67
CA VAL A 213 9.38 -0.95 1.69
C VAL A 213 7.89 -1.28 1.82
N SER A 214 7.06 -0.79 0.89
CA SER A 214 5.63 -1.04 0.85
C SER A 214 5.30 -2.36 0.18
N GLN A 215 4.62 -3.23 0.90
CA GLN A 215 4.25 -4.56 0.43
C GLN A 215 2.77 -4.88 0.67
N ALA A 216 2.23 -5.83 -0.08
CA ALA A 216 0.86 -6.30 0.14
C ALA A 216 0.71 -6.85 1.56
N THR A 217 -0.44 -6.63 2.19
CA THR A 217 -0.73 -7.26 3.48
C THR A 217 -0.66 -8.78 3.31
N PRO A 218 0.06 -9.50 4.18
CA PRO A 218 0.10 -10.95 4.14
C PRO A 218 -1.29 -11.56 4.33
N ARG A 219 -1.55 -12.67 3.64
CA ARG A 219 -2.82 -13.40 3.76
C ARG A 219 -3.04 -13.85 5.20
N LEU A 220 -4.26 -13.70 5.69
CA LEU A 220 -4.63 -14.15 7.03
C LEU A 220 -4.38 -15.66 7.19
N GLY A 221 -3.77 -16.04 8.31
CA GLY A 221 -3.39 -17.41 8.65
C GLY A 221 -2.20 -17.98 7.87
N ALA A 222 -1.65 -17.26 6.89
CA ALA A 222 -0.44 -17.68 6.19
C ALA A 222 0.82 -17.20 6.93
N ALA A 223 1.85 -18.04 6.96
CA ALA A 223 3.18 -17.62 7.39
C ALA A 223 3.71 -16.56 6.41
N ALA A 224 4.23 -15.47 6.96
CA ALA A 224 4.82 -14.36 6.23
C ALA A 224 6.26 -14.18 6.70
N GLU A 225 7.15 -13.93 5.73
CA GLU A 225 8.55 -13.63 5.97
C GLU A 225 8.85 -12.29 5.27
N ILE A 226 9.35 -11.32 6.04
CA ILE A 226 9.91 -10.08 5.51
C ILE A 226 11.42 -10.24 5.49
N SER A 227 12.03 -10.10 4.32
CA SER A 227 13.48 -10.10 4.20
C SER A 227 13.97 -8.66 4.02
N TRP A 228 14.86 -8.20 4.90
CA TRP A 228 15.46 -6.87 4.83
C TRP A 228 16.99 -6.98 4.74
N PRO A 229 17.59 -6.56 3.61
CA PRO A 229 19.03 -6.49 3.48
C PRO A 229 19.57 -5.38 4.39
N ILE A 230 20.57 -5.71 5.21
CA ILE A 230 21.17 -4.75 6.13
C ILE A 230 22.04 -3.77 5.33
N PRO A 231 21.83 -2.45 5.46
CA PRO A 231 22.71 -1.45 4.87
C PRO A 231 24.16 -1.70 5.25
N THR A 232 25.07 -1.55 4.30
CA THR A 232 26.49 -1.86 4.48
C THR A 232 27.15 -1.06 5.60
N ASP A 233 26.65 0.15 5.86
CA ASP A 233 27.10 1.05 6.91
C ASP A 233 26.47 0.77 8.29
N LEU A 234 25.48 -0.14 8.38
CA LEU A 234 24.89 -0.50 9.66
C LEU A 234 25.81 -1.47 10.45
N PRO A 235 26.30 -1.08 11.64
CA PRO A 235 27.27 -1.88 12.37
C PRO A 235 26.64 -3.14 12.98
N THR A 236 27.47 -4.16 13.25
CA THR A 236 27.07 -5.24 14.17
C THR A 236 26.73 -4.67 15.54
N GLY A 237 25.79 -5.29 16.24
CA GLY A 237 25.41 -4.89 17.58
C GLY A 237 24.00 -5.31 17.93
N ASP A 238 23.54 -4.87 19.08
CA ASP A 238 22.18 -5.11 19.52
C ASP A 238 21.23 -4.12 18.88
N TYR A 239 20.06 -4.61 18.51
CA TYR A 239 18.96 -3.85 17.91
C TYR A 239 17.62 -4.33 18.49
N VAL A 240 16.59 -3.56 18.22
CA VAL A 240 15.22 -3.87 18.63
C VAL A 240 14.32 -3.73 17.42
N LEU A 241 13.70 -4.83 17.01
CA LEU A 241 12.59 -4.79 16.07
C LEU A 241 11.31 -4.42 16.82
N PHE A 242 10.58 -3.46 16.29
CA PHE A 242 9.21 -3.18 16.66
C PHE A 242 8.29 -3.48 15.50
N MET A 243 7.10 -4.00 15.80
CA MET A 243 6.02 -4.18 14.84
C MET A 243 4.72 -3.63 15.41
N GLU A 244 4.13 -2.66 14.73
CA GLU A 244 2.84 -2.07 15.10
C GLU A 244 1.76 -2.61 14.15
N VAL A 245 0.69 -3.13 14.74
CA VAL A 245 -0.37 -3.87 14.03
C VAL A 245 -1.73 -3.27 14.36
N ALA A 246 -2.45 -2.83 13.33
CA ALA A 246 -3.76 -2.23 13.45
C ALA A 246 -4.82 -2.98 12.63
N LEU A 247 -6.07 -2.87 13.10
CA LEU A 247 -7.24 -3.47 12.48
C LEU A 247 -8.37 -2.45 12.50
N GLU A 248 -8.88 -2.09 11.33
CA GLU A 248 -9.80 -0.95 11.14
C GLU A 248 -11.13 -1.12 11.87
N GLN A 249 -11.63 -2.35 12.00
CA GLN A 249 -12.92 -2.68 12.59
C GLN A 249 -12.79 -3.80 13.62
N ASP A 250 -12.16 -3.46 14.73
CA ASP A 250 -11.94 -4.34 15.87
C ASP A 250 -12.63 -3.73 17.08
N PHE A 251 -13.73 -4.25 17.62
CA PHE A 251 -14.50 -3.51 18.64
C PHE A 251 -14.67 -4.28 19.95
N ASN A 252 -14.77 -3.55 21.06
CA ASN A 252 -15.14 -4.10 22.37
C ASN A 252 -15.94 -3.09 23.20
N GLY A 253 -16.20 -3.41 24.48
CA GLY A 253 -16.96 -2.53 25.37
C GLY A 253 -16.37 -1.12 25.53
N THR A 254 -15.06 -0.94 25.31
CA THR A 254 -14.34 0.32 25.48
C THR A 254 -14.18 1.09 24.17
N TYR A 255 -13.80 0.40 23.09
CA TYR A 255 -13.64 0.95 21.74
C TYR A 255 -14.77 0.42 20.86
N ASN A 256 -15.83 1.22 20.74
CA ASN A 256 -17.04 0.87 20.00
C ASN A 256 -17.59 2.08 19.22
N PRO A 257 -18.50 1.86 18.24
CA PRO A 257 -19.08 2.93 17.45
C PRO A 257 -19.90 3.95 18.25
N THR A 258 -20.35 3.62 19.47
CA THR A 258 -21.08 4.56 20.33
C THR A 258 -20.14 5.56 20.99
N ARG A 259 -18.94 5.12 21.38
CA ARG A 259 -17.89 5.99 21.94
C ARG A 259 -17.19 6.77 20.84
N PHE A 260 -16.80 6.09 19.76
CA PHE A 260 -16.13 6.69 18.60
C PHE A 260 -17.11 6.79 17.44
N LYS A 261 -17.96 7.82 17.51
CA LYS A 261 -19.09 7.99 16.60
C LYS A 261 -18.63 8.41 15.20
N PRO A 262 -19.36 8.00 14.15
CA PRO A 262 -19.28 8.62 12.84
C PRO A 262 -19.43 10.16 12.90
N PRO A 263 -18.84 10.90 11.96
CA PRO A 263 -19.04 12.32 11.85
C PRO A 263 -20.52 12.64 11.65
N THR A 264 -20.96 13.72 12.29
CA THR A 264 -22.30 14.28 12.12
C THR A 264 -22.18 15.47 11.16
N ASN A 265 -22.72 15.35 9.95
CA ASN A 265 -22.90 16.47 9.03
C ASN A 265 -24.36 16.42 8.54
N PRO A 266 -25.19 17.48 8.72
CA PRO A 266 -26.58 17.47 8.27
C PRO A 266 -26.73 17.39 6.74
N GLU A 267 -25.70 17.71 5.98
CA GLU A 267 -25.69 17.65 4.52
C GLU A 267 -25.33 16.27 3.96
N ILE A 268 -24.73 15.41 4.80
CA ILE A 268 -24.28 14.08 4.39
C ILE A 268 -24.98 13.04 5.28
N PRO A 269 -25.78 12.12 4.71
CA PRO A 269 -26.44 11.09 5.49
C PRO A 269 -25.44 9.98 5.86
N TRP A 270 -24.51 10.26 6.78
CA TRP A 270 -23.46 9.33 7.22
C TRP A 270 -23.98 7.99 7.75
N SER A 271 -25.25 7.94 8.20
CA SER A 271 -25.93 6.68 8.54
C SER A 271 -26.05 5.72 7.38
N ASP A 272 -26.08 6.25 6.16
CA ASP A 272 -26.32 5.49 4.95
C ASP A 272 -25.00 5.03 4.31
N TYR A 273 -23.87 5.59 4.75
CA TYR A 273 -22.56 5.40 4.13
C TYR A 273 -21.60 4.60 5.02
N GLY A 274 -21.07 3.48 4.53
CA GLY A 274 -20.03 2.71 5.22
C GLY A 274 -20.36 2.32 6.67
N VAL A 275 -19.32 2.13 7.48
CA VAL A 275 -19.41 1.84 8.92
C VAL A 275 -18.43 2.68 9.72
N ALA A 276 -18.60 2.80 11.04
CA ALA A 276 -17.66 3.57 11.87
C ALA A 276 -16.23 3.02 11.74
N TYR A 277 -15.26 3.90 11.52
CA TYR A 277 -13.87 3.58 11.16
C TYR A 277 -12.97 3.13 12.33
N ARG A 278 -13.46 3.11 13.57
CA ARG A 278 -12.55 3.05 14.74
C ARG A 278 -12.57 1.73 15.47
N GLY A 279 -11.62 0.86 15.15
CA GLY A 279 -11.34 -0.32 15.95
C GLY A 279 -10.60 -0.05 17.27
N LEU A 280 -10.16 -1.12 17.91
CA LEU A 280 -9.25 -1.12 19.04
C LEU A 280 -7.93 -0.47 18.61
N PRO A 281 -7.24 0.20 19.55
CA PRO A 281 -5.89 0.73 19.36
C PRO A 281 -4.93 -0.20 18.59
N SER A 282 -3.97 0.36 17.85
CA SER A 282 -2.85 -0.44 17.30
C SER A 282 -2.10 -1.13 18.44
N VAL A 283 -1.65 -2.37 18.24
CA VAL A 283 -0.85 -3.12 19.24
C VAL A 283 0.59 -3.23 18.77
N ILE A 284 1.53 -3.19 19.70
CA ILE A 284 2.97 -3.17 19.44
C ILE A 284 3.58 -4.46 19.96
N TYR A 285 4.34 -5.13 19.11
CA TYR A 285 5.23 -6.23 19.46
C TYR A 285 6.68 -5.76 19.40
N ARG A 286 7.55 -6.42 20.17
CA ARG A 286 8.96 -6.03 20.33
C ARG A 286 9.86 -7.25 20.39
N VAL A 287 10.93 -7.26 19.61
CA VAL A 287 11.94 -8.33 19.58
C VAL A 287 13.34 -7.73 19.65
N PRO A 288 14.03 -7.79 20.80
CA PRO A 288 15.47 -7.53 20.87
C PRO A 288 16.24 -8.64 20.16
N PHE A 289 17.22 -8.28 19.34
CA PHE A 289 18.08 -9.22 18.60
C PHE A 289 19.47 -8.62 18.39
N THR A 290 20.42 -9.42 17.90
CA THR A 290 21.82 -8.99 17.73
C THR A 290 22.28 -9.25 16.29
N ILE A 291 22.66 -8.22 15.56
CA ILE A 291 23.32 -8.41 14.25
C ILE A 291 24.78 -8.77 14.50
N SER A 292 25.21 -9.93 14.01
CA SER A 292 26.58 -10.45 14.22
C SER A 292 27.19 -11.04 12.93
N ASN A 293 28.39 -11.63 13.04
CA ASN A 293 29.06 -12.35 11.95
C ASN A 293 28.66 -13.84 11.88
N THR A 294 27.72 -14.26 12.72
CA THR A 294 27.06 -15.57 12.66
C THR A 294 25.57 -15.35 12.71
N GLU A 295 24.80 -16.34 12.26
CA GLU A 295 23.36 -16.31 12.39
C GLU A 295 22.94 -16.20 13.86
N THR A 296 21.98 -15.33 14.12
CA THR A 296 21.32 -15.20 15.42
C THR A 296 19.81 -15.25 15.21
N ILE A 297 19.13 -15.96 16.10
CA ILE A 297 17.68 -16.10 16.09
C ILE A 297 17.15 -15.50 17.39
N ALA A 298 16.14 -14.64 17.29
CA ALA A 298 15.44 -14.06 18.41
C ALA A 298 13.93 -14.11 18.20
N THR A 299 13.17 -14.29 19.28
CA THR A 299 11.70 -14.30 19.22
C THR A 299 11.13 -13.24 20.14
N GLY A 300 10.06 -12.58 19.69
CA GLY A 300 9.21 -11.79 20.55
C GLY A 300 8.54 -12.68 21.60
N GLY A 301 8.19 -12.10 22.75
CA GLY A 301 7.38 -12.80 23.73
C GLY A 301 6.05 -13.29 23.16
N ASP A 302 5.31 -14.04 23.97
CA ASP A 302 3.98 -14.53 23.64
C ASP A 302 2.89 -13.44 23.63
N THR A 303 3.25 -12.22 24.03
CA THR A 303 2.36 -11.09 24.25
C THR A 303 2.90 -9.81 23.62
N TYR A 304 1.97 -8.90 23.29
CA TYR A 304 2.26 -7.54 22.87
C TYR A 304 2.81 -6.70 24.05
N VAL A 305 3.65 -5.71 23.76
CA VAL A 305 4.30 -4.86 24.79
C VAL A 305 3.50 -3.61 25.14
N GLY A 306 2.48 -3.27 24.35
CA GLY A 306 1.66 -2.10 24.55
C GLY A 306 0.87 -1.69 23.32
N TYR A 307 0.13 -0.59 23.41
CA TYR A 307 -0.73 -0.09 22.33
C TYR A 307 -0.54 1.40 22.07
N GLY A 308 -0.87 1.84 20.85
CA GLY A 308 -0.81 3.24 20.44
C GLY A 308 -2.16 3.94 20.54
N ASP A 309 -2.19 5.24 20.88
CA ASP A 309 -3.46 5.96 21.06
C ASP A 309 -4.24 6.11 19.73
N PRO A 310 -5.51 5.68 19.65
CA PRO A 310 -6.38 5.98 18.52
C PRO A 310 -6.92 7.42 18.55
N GLY A 311 -6.55 8.21 19.56
CA GLY A 311 -6.95 9.60 19.74
C GLY A 311 -8.25 9.80 20.50
N PRO A 312 -8.59 11.06 20.78
CA PRO A 312 -9.77 11.38 21.56
C PRO A 312 -11.05 11.02 20.80
N ALA A 313 -12.03 10.49 21.53
CA ALA A 313 -13.39 10.31 21.03
C ALA A 313 -14.07 11.66 20.72
N SER A 314 -13.80 12.66 21.57
CA SER A 314 -14.30 14.02 21.46
C SER A 314 -13.32 15.00 22.10
N ASP A 315 -13.22 16.20 21.55
CA ASP A 315 -12.54 17.33 22.16
C ASP A 315 -13.24 17.70 23.49
N PRO A 316 -12.50 17.84 24.62
CA PRO A 316 -13.08 18.18 25.91
C PRO A 316 -13.81 19.53 25.98
N GLY A 317 -13.44 20.49 25.14
CA GLY A 317 -13.99 21.85 25.12
C GLY A 317 -15.18 22.01 24.18
N THR A 318 -15.25 21.25 23.09
CA THR A 318 -16.36 21.36 22.10
C THR A 318 -17.32 20.17 22.12
N GLY A 319 -16.93 19.04 22.71
CA GLY A 319 -17.67 17.79 22.65
C GLY A 319 -17.72 17.16 21.25
N ARG A 320 -17.06 17.77 20.24
CA ARG A 320 -16.97 17.27 18.87
C ARG A 320 -15.65 16.55 18.66
N THR A 321 -15.64 15.55 17.79
CA THR A 321 -14.39 14.92 17.35
C THR A 321 -13.55 15.96 16.57
N PRO A 322 -12.23 16.08 16.85
CA PRO A 322 -11.37 17.00 16.10
C PRO A 322 -11.40 16.70 14.58
N VAL A 323 -11.19 17.71 13.75
CA VAL A 323 -11.05 17.52 12.29
C VAL A 323 -9.65 17.01 11.95
N TYR A 324 -8.66 17.53 12.65
CA TYR A 324 -7.26 17.12 12.60
C TYR A 324 -6.84 16.58 13.96
N TYR A 325 -6.10 15.49 13.97
CA TYR A 325 -5.55 14.88 15.18
C TYR A 325 -4.14 14.37 14.89
N ALA A 326 -3.22 14.72 15.77
CA ALA A 326 -1.86 14.20 15.78
C ALA A 326 -1.70 13.28 17.01
N PRO A 327 -1.48 11.97 16.82
CA PRO A 327 -1.16 11.07 17.91
C PRO A 327 0.13 11.46 18.63
N ASP A 328 0.24 11.13 19.92
CA ASP A 328 1.38 11.50 20.77
C ASP A 328 2.62 10.60 20.61
N GLY A 329 2.52 9.54 19.80
CA GLY A 329 3.61 8.59 19.57
C GLY A 329 3.94 7.67 20.75
N ARG A 330 3.17 7.69 21.84
CA ARG A 330 3.50 6.93 23.06
C ARG A 330 2.96 5.51 23.01
N ILE A 331 3.80 4.56 23.42
CA ILE A 331 3.41 3.18 23.70
C ILE A 331 2.81 3.15 25.11
N ARG A 332 1.51 2.86 25.21
CA ARG A 332 0.82 2.66 26.49
C ARG A 332 0.96 1.20 26.92
N PRO A 333 1.15 0.91 28.22
CA PRO A 333 1.25 -0.46 28.68
C PRO A 333 -0.05 -1.23 28.44
N PRO A 334 0.00 -2.56 28.31
CA PRO A 334 -1.19 -3.41 28.22
C PRO A 334 -2.19 -3.10 29.36
N ASP A 335 -3.47 -2.98 29.01
CA ASP A 335 -4.55 -2.79 29.98
C ASP A 335 -5.81 -3.55 29.57
N THR A 336 -6.87 -3.44 30.37
CA THR A 336 -8.15 -4.14 30.16
C THR A 336 -8.99 -3.56 29.02
N THR A 337 -8.53 -2.49 28.37
CA THR A 337 -9.23 -1.89 27.23
C THR A 337 -8.92 -2.61 25.92
N ILE A 338 -7.89 -3.45 25.88
CA ILE A 338 -7.53 -4.28 24.74
C ILE A 338 -8.05 -5.71 24.95
N THR A 339 -8.74 -6.25 23.95
CA THR A 339 -9.24 -7.63 23.98
C THR A 339 -8.06 -8.62 23.97
N THR A 340 -8.11 -9.66 24.79
CA THR A 340 -7.09 -10.72 24.86
C THR A 340 -7.74 -12.11 24.74
N GLY A 341 -6.98 -13.11 24.30
CA GLY A 341 -7.44 -14.51 24.23
C GLY A 341 -8.49 -14.81 23.15
N VAL A 342 -8.75 -13.88 22.24
CA VAL A 342 -9.66 -14.08 21.10
C VAL A 342 -8.85 -13.96 19.81
N PRO A 343 -8.61 -15.04 19.06
CA PRO A 343 -7.78 -15.03 17.85
C PRO A 343 -8.19 -13.93 16.85
N GLY A 344 -7.21 -13.21 16.31
CA GLY A 344 -7.41 -12.23 15.23
C GLY A 344 -7.80 -10.81 15.66
N THR A 345 -8.15 -10.60 16.94
CA THR A 345 -8.58 -9.31 17.51
C THR A 345 -7.71 -8.89 18.69
N GLY A 346 -7.65 -7.57 18.95
CA GLY A 346 -6.93 -7.01 20.09
C GLY A 346 -5.46 -7.44 20.14
N ALA A 347 -5.06 -8.09 21.23
CA ALA A 347 -3.70 -8.58 21.43
C ALA A 347 -3.32 -9.78 20.54
N GLU A 348 -4.30 -10.44 19.93
CA GLU A 348 -4.14 -11.68 19.16
C GLU A 348 -4.12 -11.45 17.64
N ARG A 349 -3.78 -10.23 17.20
CA ARG A 349 -3.73 -9.88 15.77
C ARG A 349 -2.61 -10.58 15.02
N LEU A 350 -1.51 -10.94 15.67
CA LEU A 350 -0.53 -11.89 15.14
C LEU A 350 -0.78 -13.26 15.76
N GLN A 351 -0.89 -14.32 14.98
CA GLN A 351 -1.09 -15.66 15.51
C GLN A 351 0.20 -16.19 16.16
N MET A 352 0.03 -17.06 17.15
CA MET A 352 1.15 -17.83 17.68
C MET A 352 1.48 -18.96 16.71
N THR A 353 2.73 -19.03 16.26
CA THR A 353 3.23 -20.06 15.34
C THR A 353 4.45 -20.77 15.93
N SER A 354 4.91 -21.85 15.29
CA SER A 354 6.14 -22.54 15.67
C SER A 354 7.01 -22.92 14.49
N ARG A 355 8.32 -22.68 14.63
CA ARG A 355 9.38 -23.06 13.69
C ARG A 355 10.61 -23.46 14.51
N ASP A 356 11.26 -24.56 14.13
CA ASP A 356 12.46 -25.10 14.82
C ASP A 356 12.29 -25.32 16.33
N GLY A 357 11.07 -25.70 16.76
CA GLY A 357 10.76 -25.96 18.18
C GLY A 357 10.61 -24.70 19.03
N GLN A 358 10.71 -23.50 18.45
CA GLN A 358 10.40 -22.23 19.11
C GLN A 358 8.97 -21.81 18.77
N THR A 359 8.26 -21.26 19.75
CA THR A 359 6.90 -20.73 19.58
C THR A 359 6.96 -19.21 19.69
N PHE A 360 6.40 -18.51 18.72
CA PHE A 360 6.52 -17.05 18.62
C PHE A 360 5.34 -16.42 17.90
N ARG A 361 5.14 -15.11 18.11
CA ARG A 361 4.32 -14.26 17.22
C ARG A 361 5.17 -13.53 16.18
N ILE A 362 6.40 -13.19 16.57
CA ILE A 362 7.42 -12.62 15.70
C ILE A 362 8.73 -13.33 15.99
N ARG A 363 9.41 -13.78 14.95
CA ARG A 363 10.78 -14.29 14.98
C ARG A 363 11.64 -13.44 14.07
N VAL A 364 12.89 -13.23 14.49
CA VAL A 364 13.88 -12.41 13.79
C VAL A 364 15.14 -13.25 13.63
N ASP A 365 15.49 -13.54 12.39
CA ASP A 365 16.68 -14.29 12.01
C ASP A 365 17.64 -13.30 11.34
N ALA A 366 18.69 -12.90 12.06
CA ALA A 366 19.74 -12.05 11.51
C ALA A 366 20.92 -12.91 11.09
N ARG A 367 21.14 -13.03 9.78
CA ARG A 367 22.14 -13.94 9.20
C ARG A 367 23.11 -13.22 8.26
N PRO A 368 24.41 -13.54 8.32
CA PRO A 368 25.34 -13.19 7.25
C PRO A 368 25.20 -14.19 6.08
N GLY A 369 25.32 -13.70 4.85
CA GLY A 369 25.38 -14.51 3.62
C GLY A 369 26.59 -14.09 2.78
N PRO A 370 27.42 -15.02 2.28
CA PRO A 370 28.46 -14.68 1.31
C PRO A 370 27.79 -14.32 -0.01
N ASP A 371 27.99 -13.10 -0.47
CA ASP A 371 27.56 -12.63 -1.78
C ASP A 371 28.47 -11.48 -2.21
N TYR A 372 29.25 -11.75 -3.26
CA TYR A 372 30.30 -10.89 -3.77
C TYR A 372 30.01 -10.41 -5.18
N ILE A 373 28.99 -10.96 -5.85
CA ILE A 373 28.75 -10.78 -7.27
C ILE A 373 27.27 -10.45 -7.46
N PRO A 374 26.92 -9.20 -7.80
CA PRO A 374 25.53 -8.87 -8.06
C PRO A 374 25.00 -9.61 -9.31
N PRO A 375 23.66 -9.65 -9.48
CA PRO A 375 23.05 -10.19 -10.69
C PRO A 375 23.54 -9.48 -11.95
N ALA A 376 23.64 -10.22 -13.06
CA ALA A 376 23.80 -9.58 -14.36
C ALA A 376 22.58 -8.72 -14.69
N ALA A 377 22.76 -7.76 -15.60
CA ALA A 377 21.62 -7.04 -16.17
C ALA A 377 20.66 -8.03 -16.86
N PRO A 378 19.34 -7.88 -16.69
CA PRO A 378 18.38 -8.54 -17.56
C PRO A 378 18.76 -8.38 -19.03
N GLY A 379 18.62 -9.43 -19.84
CA GLY A 379 18.96 -9.36 -21.25
C GLY A 379 18.18 -8.29 -22.01
N VAL A 380 18.58 -7.98 -23.24
CA VAL A 380 17.88 -6.99 -24.08
C VAL A 380 16.38 -7.30 -24.13
N MET A 381 15.56 -6.31 -23.80
CA MET A 381 14.12 -6.47 -23.76
C MET A 381 13.49 -6.43 -25.15
N ALA A 382 12.56 -7.34 -25.37
CA ALA A 382 11.63 -7.33 -26.48
C ALA A 382 10.25 -6.90 -25.98
N VAL A 383 9.59 -6.03 -26.73
CA VAL A 383 8.17 -5.70 -26.55
C VAL A 383 7.39 -6.65 -27.46
N ASP A 384 6.79 -7.69 -26.88
CA ASP A 384 6.12 -8.74 -27.66
C ASP A 384 4.75 -8.29 -28.14
N GLU A 385 3.97 -7.67 -27.25
CA GLU A 385 2.64 -7.17 -27.57
C GLU A 385 2.31 -5.95 -26.71
N ALA A 386 1.99 -4.82 -27.35
CA ALA A 386 1.46 -3.62 -26.68
C ALA A 386 -0.01 -3.42 -27.10
N GLN A 387 -0.93 -3.76 -26.19
CA GLN A 387 -2.36 -3.54 -26.34
C GLN A 387 -2.76 -2.14 -25.85
N ALA A 388 -4.07 -1.85 -25.88
CA ALA A 388 -4.59 -0.54 -25.49
C ALA A 388 -4.50 -0.25 -23.98
N SER A 389 -4.38 -1.29 -23.15
CA SER A 389 -4.29 -1.19 -21.68
C SER A 389 -3.18 -2.03 -21.06
N ASP A 390 -2.45 -2.79 -21.86
CA ASP A 390 -1.53 -3.81 -21.36
C ASP A 390 -0.32 -3.91 -22.28
N VAL A 391 0.81 -4.33 -21.73
CA VAL A 391 1.99 -4.68 -22.51
C VAL A 391 2.62 -5.96 -21.97
N THR A 392 3.09 -6.81 -22.87
CA THR A 392 3.92 -7.97 -22.55
C THR A 392 5.33 -7.73 -23.07
N LEU A 393 6.31 -7.83 -22.17
CA LEU A 393 7.73 -7.72 -22.47
C LEU A 393 8.44 -9.03 -22.11
N THR A 394 9.48 -9.36 -22.86
CA THR A 394 10.37 -10.49 -22.56
C THR A 394 11.84 -10.10 -22.56
N PHE A 395 12.64 -10.82 -21.79
CA PHE A 395 14.10 -10.70 -21.77
C PHE A 395 14.74 -12.01 -21.33
N VAL A 396 16.03 -12.18 -21.61
CA VAL A 396 16.81 -13.32 -21.09
C VAL A 396 17.09 -13.08 -19.60
N ALA A 397 16.64 -14.00 -18.75
CA ALA A 397 16.81 -13.92 -17.30
C ALA A 397 18.31 -13.93 -16.94
N PRO A 398 18.77 -13.02 -16.07
CA PRO A 398 20.12 -13.05 -15.53
C PRO A 398 20.26 -14.13 -14.44
N GLY A 399 21.50 -14.37 -14.01
CA GLY A 399 21.80 -15.15 -12.82
C GLY A 399 21.85 -14.28 -11.57
N ASP A 400 21.92 -14.96 -10.43
CA ASP A 400 22.10 -14.36 -9.10
C ASP A 400 23.49 -13.76 -8.96
N ASP A 401 24.51 -14.57 -9.29
CA ASP A 401 25.91 -14.15 -9.41
C ASP A 401 26.25 -14.04 -10.91
N ASP A 402 26.15 -12.83 -11.48
CA ASP A 402 26.27 -12.61 -12.93
C ASP A 402 25.25 -13.46 -13.71
N MET A 403 25.68 -14.55 -14.37
CA MET A 403 24.80 -15.48 -15.12
C MET A 403 24.61 -16.84 -14.42
N ILE A 404 25.07 -16.98 -13.17
CA ILE A 404 24.99 -18.23 -12.40
C ILE A 404 23.88 -18.13 -11.35
N GLY A 405 23.13 -19.22 -11.16
CA GLY A 405 22.06 -19.27 -10.15
C GLY A 405 20.75 -18.67 -10.65
N ARG A 406 19.86 -18.34 -9.72
CA ARG A 406 18.55 -17.74 -10.00
C ARG A 406 18.37 -16.55 -9.08
N VAL A 407 18.06 -15.40 -9.68
CA VAL A 407 17.77 -14.17 -8.95
C VAL A 407 16.58 -14.33 -8.00
N LYS A 408 16.58 -13.56 -6.92
CA LYS A 408 15.47 -13.51 -5.97
C LYS A 408 14.26 -12.77 -6.52
N GLY A 409 14.45 -11.80 -7.40
CA GLY A 409 13.35 -11.07 -8.02
C GLY A 409 13.75 -9.99 -9.00
N TYR A 410 12.73 -9.25 -9.44
CA TYR A 410 12.86 -8.10 -10.34
C TYR A 410 12.17 -6.87 -9.74
N ASP A 411 12.86 -5.73 -9.79
CA ASP A 411 12.25 -4.42 -9.57
C ASP A 411 11.88 -3.84 -10.94
N VAL A 412 10.62 -3.49 -11.11
CA VAL A 412 10.01 -3.14 -12.40
C VAL A 412 9.44 -1.74 -12.34
N ARG A 413 9.87 -0.88 -13.25
CA ARG A 413 9.57 0.55 -13.26
C ARG A 413 9.06 1.03 -14.61
N TYR A 414 8.16 2.01 -14.60
CA TYR A 414 7.67 2.66 -15.81
C TYR A 414 7.42 4.16 -15.61
N LEU A 415 7.43 4.93 -16.70
CA LEU A 415 7.05 6.34 -16.75
C LEU A 415 6.18 6.59 -17.98
N VAL A 416 5.22 7.49 -17.85
CA VAL A 416 4.47 8.02 -19.00
C VAL A 416 5.34 9.02 -19.75
N GLY A 417 5.40 8.91 -21.08
CA GLY A 417 6.22 9.73 -21.97
C GLY A 417 7.47 9.01 -22.49
N ASP A 418 8.38 9.77 -23.08
CA ASP A 418 9.66 9.31 -23.66
C ASP A 418 10.87 9.56 -22.75
N THR A 419 10.68 10.18 -21.58
CA THR A 419 11.75 10.43 -20.62
C THR A 419 12.44 9.11 -20.26
N PRO A 420 13.73 8.91 -20.58
CA PRO A 420 14.42 7.68 -20.29
C PRO A 420 14.53 7.46 -18.78
N ILE A 421 14.34 6.22 -18.34
CA ILE A 421 14.69 5.81 -16.98
C ILE A 421 16.15 5.39 -16.97
N ASP A 422 16.95 5.96 -16.08
CA ASP A 422 18.35 5.58 -15.81
C ASP A 422 18.51 5.10 -14.37
N ASP A 423 19.68 4.56 -14.00
CA ASP A 423 19.91 4.02 -12.66
C ASP A 423 19.70 5.08 -11.55
N ALA A 424 19.94 6.36 -11.83
CA ALA A 424 19.74 7.46 -10.88
C ALA A 424 18.27 7.85 -10.70
N SER A 425 17.47 7.77 -11.77
CA SER A 425 16.05 8.11 -11.78
C SER A 425 15.13 6.89 -11.55
N PHE A 426 15.69 5.69 -11.51
CA PHE A 426 14.94 4.43 -11.42
C PHE A 426 13.98 4.39 -10.23
N ALA A 427 14.45 4.80 -9.04
CA ALA A 427 13.62 4.83 -7.82
C ALA A 427 12.47 5.87 -7.90
N LEU A 428 12.58 6.87 -8.78
CA LEU A 428 11.56 7.90 -8.99
C LEU A 428 10.47 7.45 -9.97
N ALA A 429 10.71 6.39 -10.76
CA ALA A 429 9.78 5.83 -11.75
C ALA A 429 8.71 4.92 -11.13
N ASN A 430 7.53 4.81 -11.76
CA ASN A 430 6.34 4.14 -11.19
C ASN A 430 6.60 2.65 -11.06
N GLU A 431 6.41 2.10 -9.87
CA GLU A 431 6.60 0.68 -9.64
C GLU A 431 5.43 -0.12 -10.21
N ALA A 432 5.73 -1.16 -10.99
CA ALA A 432 4.80 -2.23 -11.28
C ALA A 432 5.24 -3.46 -10.47
N LYS A 433 4.34 -4.09 -9.73
CA LYS A 433 4.68 -5.32 -9.04
C LYS A 433 4.94 -6.41 -10.08
N PHE A 434 6.11 -7.03 -10.03
CA PHE A 434 6.36 -8.24 -10.79
C PHE A 434 5.40 -9.34 -10.32
N ALA A 435 4.58 -9.84 -11.25
CA ALA A 435 3.68 -10.95 -11.01
C ALA A 435 4.05 -12.07 -11.99
N GLY A 436 4.68 -13.13 -11.47
CA GLY A 436 5.11 -14.25 -12.29
C GLY A 436 6.02 -15.21 -11.54
N THR A 437 6.32 -16.33 -12.19
CA THR A 437 7.37 -17.24 -11.74
C THR A 437 8.71 -16.73 -12.27
N ILE A 438 9.70 -16.69 -11.39
CA ILE A 438 11.09 -16.37 -11.78
C ILE A 438 11.70 -17.59 -12.45
N VAL A 439 12.12 -17.42 -13.70
CA VAL A 439 12.76 -18.48 -14.49
C VAL A 439 14.26 -18.57 -14.18
N SER A 440 14.93 -19.60 -14.67
CA SER A 440 16.37 -19.81 -14.44
C SER A 440 17.21 -18.93 -15.36
N ALA A 441 18.46 -18.63 -14.98
CA ALA A 441 19.36 -17.84 -15.82
C ALA A 441 19.49 -18.40 -17.24
N GLY A 442 19.42 -17.53 -18.24
CA GLY A 442 19.45 -17.89 -19.66
C GLY A 442 18.08 -18.27 -20.26
N GLU A 443 17.05 -18.50 -19.46
CA GLU A 443 15.68 -18.70 -19.94
C GLU A 443 15.00 -17.36 -20.25
N LEU A 444 13.91 -17.39 -21.04
CA LEU A 444 13.15 -16.18 -21.36
C LEU A 444 12.17 -15.85 -20.23
N GLN A 445 12.40 -14.73 -19.55
CA GLN A 445 11.48 -14.17 -18.56
C GLN A 445 10.41 -13.32 -19.25
N THR A 446 9.15 -13.48 -18.86
CA THR A 446 8.02 -12.65 -19.31
C THR A 446 7.55 -11.73 -18.19
N ILE A 447 7.22 -10.49 -18.53
CA ILE A 447 6.56 -9.51 -17.66
C ILE A 447 5.34 -8.95 -18.40
N THR A 448 4.21 -8.89 -17.71
CA THR A 448 3.00 -8.21 -18.20
C THR A 448 2.68 -7.02 -17.29
N LEU A 449 2.54 -5.84 -17.88
CA LEU A 449 2.03 -4.66 -17.19
C LEU A 449 0.58 -4.42 -17.64
N HIS A 450 -0.25 -4.08 -16.67
CA HIS A 450 -1.67 -3.84 -16.82
C HIS A 450 -2.02 -2.37 -16.55
N ASP A 451 -3.28 -2.01 -16.79
CA ASP A 451 -3.88 -0.70 -16.44
C ASP A 451 -3.20 0.52 -17.08
N LEU A 452 -2.61 0.34 -18.26
CA LEU A 452 -1.99 1.41 -19.04
C LEU A 452 -3.04 2.27 -19.77
N LEU A 453 -2.67 3.51 -20.07
CA LEU A 453 -3.45 4.40 -20.90
C LEU A 453 -3.25 4.03 -22.38
N PRO A 454 -4.30 4.06 -23.22
CA PRO A 454 -4.17 3.81 -24.67
C PRO A 454 -3.46 4.97 -25.37
N GLU A 455 -2.90 4.71 -26.55
CA GLU A 455 -2.20 5.72 -27.38
C GLU A 455 -1.18 6.53 -26.60
N THR A 456 -0.58 5.92 -25.58
CA THR A 456 0.30 6.58 -24.63
C THR A 456 1.67 5.94 -24.74
N GLN A 457 2.68 6.79 -24.86
CA GLN A 457 4.07 6.36 -24.85
C GLN A 457 4.55 6.10 -23.43
N TYR A 458 5.36 5.07 -23.26
CA TYR A 458 5.93 4.67 -21.99
C TYR A 458 7.42 4.37 -22.11
N SER A 459 8.17 4.81 -21.11
CA SER A 459 9.52 4.32 -20.80
C SER A 459 9.41 3.25 -19.72
N PHE A 460 10.07 2.12 -19.93
CA PHE A 460 10.08 0.97 -19.04
C PHE A 460 11.51 0.59 -18.67
N ALA A 461 11.71 0.16 -17.43
CA ALA A 461 12.98 -0.36 -16.94
C ALA A 461 12.80 -1.51 -15.96
N VAL A 462 13.75 -2.44 -15.97
CA VAL A 462 13.80 -3.57 -15.03
C VAL A 462 15.24 -3.81 -14.59
N ARG A 463 15.42 -4.16 -13.32
CA ARG A 463 16.67 -4.72 -12.78
C ARG A 463 16.36 -5.98 -11.98
N ALA A 464 17.33 -6.87 -11.89
CA ALA A 464 17.27 -8.03 -11.03
C ALA A 464 17.87 -7.73 -9.64
N PHE A 465 17.46 -8.50 -8.65
CA PHE A 465 18.09 -8.51 -7.33
C PHE A 465 18.24 -9.93 -6.78
N ASP A 466 19.31 -10.16 -6.01
CA ASP A 466 19.65 -11.44 -5.39
C ASP A 466 19.08 -11.58 -3.97
N ASP A 467 19.41 -12.68 -3.29
CA ASP A 467 19.00 -12.94 -1.90
C ASP A 467 19.59 -11.95 -0.89
N CYS A 468 20.68 -11.27 -1.25
CA CYS A 468 21.29 -10.18 -0.49
C CYS A 468 20.80 -8.79 -0.92
N HIS A 469 19.86 -8.74 -1.87
CA HIS A 469 19.37 -7.54 -2.55
C HIS A 469 20.46 -6.68 -3.21
N ASN A 470 21.61 -7.25 -3.61
CA ASN A 470 22.42 -6.54 -4.59
C ASN A 470 21.62 -6.45 -5.89
N THR A 471 21.77 -5.33 -6.59
CA THR A 471 20.96 -5.06 -7.78
C THR A 471 21.83 -5.02 -9.02
N SER A 472 21.31 -5.55 -10.12
CA SER A 472 21.92 -5.39 -11.44
C SER A 472 21.82 -3.94 -11.92
N THR A 473 22.61 -3.58 -12.93
CA THR A 473 22.27 -2.44 -13.79
C THR A 473 20.93 -2.68 -14.48
N ILE A 474 20.20 -1.60 -14.79
CA ILE A 474 18.88 -1.73 -15.42
C ILE A 474 18.96 -2.06 -16.92
N THR A 475 17.95 -2.77 -17.41
CA THR A 475 17.62 -2.83 -18.85
C THR A 475 16.36 -2.04 -19.11
N ARG A 476 16.24 -1.48 -20.32
CA ARG A 476 15.21 -0.49 -20.67
C ARG A 476 14.49 -0.85 -21.96
N ALA A 477 13.23 -0.44 -22.07
CA ALA A 477 12.43 -0.53 -23.28
C ALA A 477 11.54 0.72 -23.39
N THR A 478 11.15 1.07 -24.61
CA THR A 478 10.11 2.07 -24.84
C THR A 478 9.03 1.43 -25.71
N PHE A 479 7.77 1.78 -25.46
CA PHE A 479 6.65 1.31 -26.24
C PHE A 479 5.54 2.36 -26.27
N THR A 480 4.63 2.19 -27.22
CA THR A 480 3.39 2.97 -27.29
C THR A 480 2.24 1.98 -27.28
N THR A 481 1.30 2.16 -26.34
CA THR A 481 0.11 1.34 -26.28
C THR A 481 -0.74 1.54 -27.53
N ALA A 482 -1.36 0.46 -28.00
CA ALA A 482 -2.17 0.50 -29.22
C ALA A 482 -3.36 1.48 -29.06
N PRO A 483 -3.86 2.04 -30.17
CA PRO A 483 -5.13 2.75 -30.14
C PRO A 483 -6.24 1.84 -29.65
N ARG A 484 -7.19 2.43 -28.92
CA ARG A 484 -8.45 1.74 -28.67
C ARG A 484 -9.07 1.42 -30.02
N LYS A 485 -9.27 0.14 -30.33
CA LYS A 485 -9.94 -0.26 -31.58
C LYS A 485 -11.34 0.34 -31.59
N ILE A 486 -11.57 1.36 -32.42
CA ILE A 486 -12.87 1.99 -32.61
C ILE A 486 -13.78 0.97 -33.29
N GLY A 487 -14.89 0.62 -32.65
CA GLY A 487 -15.74 -0.54 -33.03
C GLY A 487 -15.58 -1.75 -32.11
N GLN A 488 -14.51 -1.78 -31.31
CA GLN A 488 -14.44 -2.53 -30.05
C GLN A 488 -14.93 -1.66 -28.89
N VAL A 489 -16.06 -0.97 -29.10
CA VAL A 489 -16.94 -0.70 -27.97
C VAL A 489 -17.68 -2.02 -27.79
N ASP A 490 -17.27 -2.80 -26.80
CA ASP A 490 -17.79 -4.13 -26.49
C ASP A 490 -19.23 -4.03 -25.96
N ALA A 491 -20.14 -3.49 -26.76
CA ALA A 491 -21.39 -2.96 -26.27
C ALA A 491 -22.43 -4.07 -26.18
N CYS A 492 -22.60 -4.61 -24.98
CA CYS A 492 -23.91 -5.13 -24.60
C CYS A 492 -24.86 -3.94 -24.45
N PHE A 493 -25.26 -3.26 -25.54
CA PHE A 493 -26.04 -2.02 -25.54
C PHE A 493 -27.22 -2.02 -24.57
N VAL A 494 -28.00 -3.10 -24.57
CA VAL A 494 -29.15 -3.27 -23.66
C VAL A 494 -28.72 -3.42 -22.20
N ALA A 495 -27.63 -4.16 -21.93
CA ALA A 495 -27.09 -4.31 -20.58
C ALA A 495 -26.40 -3.01 -20.11
N THR A 496 -25.72 -2.30 -20.98
CA THR A 496 -25.15 -0.98 -20.70
C THR A 496 -26.23 0.06 -20.46
N ALA A 497 -27.33 0.05 -21.23
CA ALA A 497 -28.48 0.90 -20.98
C ALA A 497 -29.18 0.55 -19.66
N ALA A 498 -29.29 -0.74 -19.34
CA ALA A 498 -29.90 -1.22 -18.10
C ALA A 498 -29.03 -0.93 -16.88
N TYR A 499 -27.72 -1.20 -16.93
CA TYR A 499 -26.78 -1.09 -15.81
C TYR A 499 -26.00 0.23 -15.78
N GLY A 500 -26.22 1.11 -16.77
CA GLY A 500 -25.68 2.48 -16.80
C GLY A 500 -24.20 2.61 -17.14
N SER A 501 -23.48 1.51 -17.38
CA SER A 501 -22.04 1.53 -17.66
C SER A 501 -21.62 0.43 -18.63
N LEU A 502 -20.63 0.74 -19.48
CA LEU A 502 -19.93 -0.22 -20.33
C LEU A 502 -18.98 -1.11 -19.52
N LEU A 503 -18.72 -0.84 -18.25
CA LEU A 503 -17.76 -1.58 -17.42
C LEU A 503 -18.41 -2.25 -16.21
N ALA A 504 -19.75 -2.27 -16.13
CA ALA A 504 -20.42 -2.95 -15.03
C ALA A 504 -20.04 -4.45 -15.04
N ASN A 505 -19.66 -5.05 -13.90
CA ASN A 505 -19.29 -6.48 -13.85
C ASN A 505 -20.36 -7.41 -14.44
N VAL A 506 -21.64 -7.04 -14.37
CA VAL A 506 -22.72 -7.80 -15.00
C VAL A 506 -22.63 -7.74 -16.52
N VAL A 507 -22.26 -6.59 -17.09
CA VAL A 507 -21.98 -6.41 -18.51
C VAL A 507 -20.76 -7.25 -18.90
N GLU A 508 -19.71 -7.30 -18.08
CA GLU A 508 -18.56 -8.19 -18.31
C GLU A 508 -18.88 -9.68 -18.21
N MET A 509 -19.72 -10.09 -17.25
CA MET A 509 -20.20 -11.46 -17.14
C MET A 509 -21.01 -11.87 -18.37
N LEU A 510 -21.88 -10.99 -18.87
CA LEU A 510 -22.66 -11.21 -20.08
C LEU A 510 -21.78 -11.23 -21.34
N ARG A 511 -20.71 -10.42 -21.40
CA ARG A 511 -19.68 -10.48 -22.45
C ARG A 511 -18.95 -11.81 -22.45
N ARG A 512 -18.48 -12.27 -21.28
CA ARG A 512 -17.82 -13.58 -21.14
C ARG A 512 -18.76 -14.73 -21.53
N PHE A 513 -20.05 -14.65 -21.20
CA PHE A 513 -21.06 -15.62 -21.64
C PHE A 513 -21.25 -15.62 -23.15
N ARG A 514 -21.38 -14.44 -23.77
CA ARG A 514 -21.45 -14.28 -25.22
C ARG A 514 -20.24 -14.93 -25.90
N ASP A 515 -19.04 -14.59 -25.44
CA ASP A 515 -17.80 -14.99 -26.11
C ASP A 515 -17.44 -16.46 -25.87
N ARG A 516 -17.72 -17.00 -24.68
CA ARG A 516 -17.35 -18.38 -24.32
C ARG A 516 -18.44 -19.41 -24.59
N MET A 517 -19.72 -19.01 -24.64
CA MET A 517 -20.84 -19.95 -24.82
C MET A 517 -21.60 -19.72 -26.13
N LEU A 518 -22.07 -18.49 -26.40
CA LEU A 518 -22.94 -18.24 -27.57
C LEU A 518 -22.18 -18.35 -28.90
N LYS A 519 -20.96 -17.80 -28.99
CA LYS A 519 -20.12 -17.87 -30.20
C LYS A 519 -19.56 -19.28 -30.51
N ARG A 520 -19.88 -20.30 -29.70
CA ARG A 520 -19.46 -21.69 -29.96
C ARG A 520 -20.47 -22.48 -30.79
N SER A 521 -21.62 -21.89 -31.15
CA SER A 521 -22.65 -22.55 -31.93
C SER A 521 -23.23 -21.64 -32.99
N VAL A 522 -23.59 -22.19 -34.16
CA VAL A 522 -24.15 -21.43 -35.29
C VAL A 522 -25.42 -20.67 -34.90
N LEU A 523 -26.27 -21.27 -34.05
CA LEU A 523 -27.48 -20.62 -33.54
C LEU A 523 -27.16 -19.49 -32.54
N GLY A 524 -26.10 -19.62 -31.76
CA GLY A 524 -25.65 -18.58 -30.84
C GLY A 524 -24.98 -17.41 -31.56
N GLU A 525 -24.25 -17.65 -32.64
CA GLU A 525 -23.75 -16.58 -33.52
C GLU A 525 -24.88 -15.79 -34.18
N LEU A 526 -25.90 -16.47 -34.71
CA LEU A 526 -27.09 -15.82 -35.29
C LEU A 526 -27.84 -14.98 -34.24
N ALA A 527 -27.94 -15.45 -33.00
CA ALA A 527 -28.55 -14.69 -31.89
C ALA A 527 -27.73 -13.43 -31.54
N VAL A 528 -26.40 -13.54 -31.58
CA VAL A 528 -25.49 -12.40 -31.35
C VAL A 528 -25.58 -11.38 -32.49
N GLU A 529 -25.64 -11.81 -33.75
CA GLU A 529 -25.82 -10.90 -34.89
C GLU A 529 -27.19 -10.19 -34.86
N THR A 530 -28.26 -10.94 -34.52
CA THR A 530 -29.60 -10.38 -34.33
C THR A 530 -29.58 -9.33 -33.21
N TYR A 531 -28.90 -9.62 -32.09
CA TYR A 531 -28.71 -8.68 -31.00
C TYR A 531 -27.95 -7.42 -31.43
N TYR A 532 -26.90 -7.54 -32.23
CA TYR A 532 -26.17 -6.37 -32.74
C TYR A 532 -27.00 -5.53 -33.74
N THR A 533 -27.92 -6.17 -34.45
CA THR A 533 -28.79 -5.51 -35.43
C THR A 533 -29.91 -4.70 -34.76
N PHE A 534 -30.55 -5.24 -33.72
CA PHE A 534 -31.72 -4.61 -33.08
C PHE A 534 -31.44 -3.99 -31.69
N GLY A 535 -30.36 -4.41 -31.04
CA GLY A 535 -30.00 -4.00 -29.68
C GLY A 535 -29.76 -2.50 -29.47
N PRO A 536 -29.14 -1.76 -30.41
CA PRO A 536 -28.95 -0.32 -30.27
C PRO A 536 -30.27 0.48 -30.17
N ALA A 537 -31.27 0.14 -31.01
CA ALA A 537 -32.57 0.80 -30.98
C ALA A 537 -33.33 0.52 -29.67
N LEU A 538 -33.25 -0.73 -29.19
CA LEU A 538 -33.86 -1.12 -27.91
C LEU A 538 -33.17 -0.43 -26.71
N ALA A 539 -31.84 -0.31 -26.76
CA ALA A 539 -31.05 0.35 -25.72
C ALA A 539 -31.31 1.86 -25.63
N GLY A 540 -31.58 2.53 -26.75
CA GLY A 540 -32.00 3.94 -26.74
C GLY A 540 -33.27 4.15 -25.93
N VAL A 541 -34.28 3.31 -26.14
CA VAL A 541 -35.56 3.39 -25.41
C VAL A 541 -35.42 3.02 -23.94
N ILE A 542 -34.64 1.96 -23.63
CA ILE A 542 -34.38 1.52 -22.25
C ILE A 542 -33.57 2.57 -21.48
N GLY A 543 -32.62 3.21 -22.16
CA GLY A 543 -31.74 4.22 -21.60
C GLY A 543 -32.44 5.51 -21.17
N GLU A 544 -33.70 5.74 -21.54
CA GLU A 544 -34.45 6.96 -21.19
C GLU A 544 -35.44 6.76 -20.02
N SER A 545 -35.60 5.53 -19.50
CA SER A 545 -36.60 5.22 -18.48
C SER A 545 -36.08 4.28 -17.39
N ASP A 546 -36.10 4.73 -16.14
CA ASP A 546 -35.67 3.91 -14.99
C ASP A 546 -36.49 2.62 -14.81
N LEU A 547 -37.78 2.66 -15.17
CA LEU A 547 -38.65 1.48 -15.14
C LEU A 547 -38.21 0.44 -16.19
N LEU A 548 -37.85 0.88 -17.40
CA LEU A 548 -37.36 0.00 -18.46
C LEU A 548 -35.97 -0.54 -18.14
N ARG A 549 -35.10 0.27 -17.51
CA ARG A 549 -33.80 -0.19 -17.00
C ARG A 549 -33.99 -1.30 -15.97
N SER A 550 -34.86 -1.12 -14.98
CA SER A 550 -35.15 -2.15 -13.97
C SER A 550 -35.66 -3.45 -14.59
N THR A 551 -36.63 -3.33 -15.51
CA THR A 551 -37.20 -4.49 -16.21
C THR A 551 -36.15 -5.24 -17.04
N ALA A 552 -35.25 -4.52 -17.70
CA ALA A 552 -34.16 -5.13 -18.44
C ALA A 552 -33.15 -5.86 -17.53
N ARG A 553 -32.88 -5.35 -16.32
CA ARG A 553 -32.05 -6.04 -15.33
C ARG A 553 -32.70 -7.33 -14.84
N ASP A 554 -34.01 -7.30 -14.58
CA ASP A 554 -34.76 -8.49 -14.14
C ASP A 554 -34.80 -9.57 -15.22
N ALA A 555 -34.93 -9.18 -16.49
CA ALA A 555 -34.87 -10.09 -17.63
C ALA A 555 -33.49 -10.73 -17.82
N LEU A 556 -32.40 -10.00 -17.52
CA LEU A 556 -31.03 -10.50 -17.63
C LEU A 556 -30.59 -11.33 -16.40
N ALA A 557 -31.25 -11.16 -15.26
CA ALA A 557 -30.87 -11.79 -13.99
C ALA A 557 -30.77 -13.33 -14.00
N PRO A 558 -31.60 -14.10 -14.73
CA PRO A 558 -31.46 -15.56 -14.81
C PRO A 558 -30.15 -16.00 -15.48
N VAL A 559 -29.76 -15.33 -16.58
CA VAL A 559 -28.52 -15.62 -17.31
C VAL A 559 -27.31 -15.25 -16.44
N VAL A 560 -27.36 -14.09 -15.80
CA VAL A 560 -26.30 -13.63 -14.88
C VAL A 560 -26.12 -14.60 -13.70
N ARG A 561 -27.22 -15.09 -13.12
CA ARG A 561 -27.18 -16.09 -12.03
C ARG A 561 -26.57 -17.41 -12.51
N TRP A 562 -26.92 -17.87 -13.71
CA TRP A 562 -26.36 -19.10 -14.26
C TRP A 562 -24.85 -18.99 -14.52
N VAL A 563 -24.38 -17.88 -15.11
CA VAL A 563 -22.95 -17.64 -15.37
C VAL A 563 -22.12 -17.64 -14.08
N ARG A 564 -22.69 -17.18 -12.95
CA ARG A 564 -22.02 -17.15 -11.64
C ARG A 564 -21.87 -18.50 -10.93
N VAL A 565 -22.61 -19.52 -11.35
CA VAL A 565 -22.59 -20.85 -10.70
C VAL A 565 -21.67 -21.82 -11.46
N VAL A 566 -21.39 -21.52 -12.72
CA VAL A 566 -20.67 -22.42 -13.65
C VAL A 566 -19.19 -22.03 -13.78
N HIS A 567 -18.78 -20.89 -13.22
CA HIS A 567 -17.41 -20.37 -13.08
C HIS A 567 -17.25 -19.80 -11.67
#